data_AF-A0A519X2A3-F1
#
_entry.id   AF-A0A519X2A3-F1
#
_cell.length_a   1.000
_cell.length_b   1.000
_cell.length_c   1.000
_cell.angle_alpha   90.00
_cell.angle_beta   90.00
_cell.angle_gamma   90.00
#
_symmetry.space_group_name_H-M   'P 1'
#
loop_
_entity.id
_entity.type
_entity.pdbx_description
1 polymer ?
#
loop_
_entity_poly.entity_id
_entity_poly.type
_entity_poly.pdbx_seq_one_letter_code
_entity_poly.pdbx_strand_id
1 'polypeptide(L)'
;MIRELELPKNNLLDTLENPGRVSGFISPAEDYKQRRLHIAQKIVSDPTNTFYFEADDDQMRYFGIMKGSIIIVDKSVKVVSGMLIVCCVDDEWLTRKLVIKGDATYLCVNDSMDACMNITGRSITVFGAVTWACLPYTKQNNVRIGRL
;
A
#
# COMPACT_ATOMS: atom_id res chain seq x y z
N MET A 1 -5.81 -23.09 0.41
CA MET A 1 -7.16 -22.92 -0.17
C MET A 1 -7.22 -21.51 -0.77
N ILE A 2 -7.69 -21.35 -2.01
CA ILE A 2 -7.77 -20.04 -2.70
C ILE A 2 -9.22 -19.79 -3.13
N ARG A 3 -9.61 -18.51 -3.33
CA ARG A 3 -10.93 -18.10 -3.85
C ARG A 3 -10.77 -17.05 -4.94
N GLU A 4 -11.71 -17.02 -5.88
CA GLU A 4 -11.80 -15.96 -6.87
C GLU A 4 -12.23 -14.63 -6.23
N LEU A 5 -11.74 -13.51 -6.77
CA LEU A 5 -12.08 -12.17 -6.31
C LEU A 5 -13.10 -11.56 -7.28
N GLU A 6 -14.29 -11.26 -6.78
CA GLU A 6 -15.29 -10.45 -7.48
C GLU A 6 -15.31 -9.04 -6.87
N LEU A 7 -15.17 -8.00 -7.71
CA LEU A 7 -15.19 -6.60 -7.28
C LEU A 7 -16.36 -5.83 -7.89
N PRO A 8 -17.00 -4.93 -7.14
CA PRO A 8 -17.99 -4.01 -7.69
C PRO A 8 -17.33 -2.99 -8.62
N LYS A 9 -18.10 -2.49 -9.60
CA LYS A 9 -17.62 -1.50 -10.59
C LYS A 9 -17.23 -0.19 -9.90
N ASN A 10 -16.12 0.41 -10.34
CA ASN A 10 -15.75 1.77 -9.97
C ASN A 10 -15.22 2.53 -11.19
N ASN A 11 -16.09 3.40 -11.74
CA ASN A 11 -15.83 4.17 -12.96
C ASN A 11 -14.67 5.17 -12.84
N LEU A 12 -14.23 5.52 -11.63
CA LEU A 12 -13.07 6.41 -11.41
C LEU A 12 -11.74 5.68 -11.58
N LEU A 13 -11.74 4.36 -11.42
CA LEU A 13 -10.55 3.50 -11.44
C LEU A 13 -10.53 2.54 -12.64
N ASP A 14 -11.60 2.49 -13.43
CA ASP A 14 -11.69 1.67 -14.64
C ASP A 14 -10.89 2.32 -15.79
N THR A 15 -9.90 1.59 -16.30
CA THR A 15 -9.19 1.99 -17.53
C THR A 15 -10.08 1.68 -18.75
N LEU A 16 -10.60 2.73 -19.41
CA LEU A 16 -11.38 2.74 -20.68
C LEU A 16 -12.48 1.67 -20.84
N GLU A 17 -13.71 2.11 -21.12
CA GLU A 17 -14.88 1.23 -21.34
C GLU A 17 -14.68 0.14 -22.41
N ASN A 18 -13.70 0.29 -23.32
CA ASN A 18 -13.30 -0.72 -24.28
C ASN A 18 -11.84 -0.51 -24.74
N PRO A 19 -10.83 -1.22 -24.19
CA PRO A 19 -9.47 -1.16 -24.71
C PRO A 19 -9.35 -1.68 -26.17
N GLY A 20 -10.35 -2.42 -26.67
CA GLY A 20 -10.41 -2.91 -28.06
C GLY A 20 -10.94 -1.90 -29.09
N ARG A 21 -11.50 -0.75 -28.69
CA ARG A 21 -12.12 0.20 -29.63
C ARG A 21 -11.11 1.09 -30.38
N VAL A 22 -9.81 0.94 -30.11
CA VAL A 22 -8.73 1.70 -30.77
C VAL A 22 -8.26 1.04 -32.08
N SER A 23 -8.75 -0.15 -32.41
CA SER A 23 -8.49 -0.79 -33.71
C SER A 23 -9.83 -1.26 -34.28
N GLY A 24 -10.24 -0.72 -35.43
CA GLY A 24 -11.54 -0.95 -36.09
C GLY A 24 -11.78 -2.38 -36.61
N PHE A 25 -11.36 -3.41 -35.87
CA PHE A 25 -11.63 -4.81 -36.12
C PHE A 25 -12.39 -5.40 -34.93
N ILE A 26 -13.67 -5.71 -35.15
CA ILE A 26 -14.48 -6.47 -34.20
C ILE A 26 -14.24 -7.95 -34.53
N SER A 27 -13.36 -8.63 -33.79
CA SER A 27 -13.18 -10.07 -33.95
C SER A 27 -14.36 -10.83 -33.30
N PRO A 28 -14.84 -11.95 -33.89
CA PRO A 28 -15.98 -12.75 -33.38
C PRO A 28 -15.84 -13.32 -31.96
N ALA A 29 -14.68 -13.15 -31.33
CA ALA A 29 -14.40 -13.60 -29.96
C ALA A 29 -14.76 -12.54 -28.88
N GLU A 30 -15.46 -11.46 -29.23
CA GLU A 30 -15.84 -10.40 -28.27
C GLU A 30 -16.74 -10.86 -27.11
N ASP A 31 -17.44 -12.00 -27.24
CA ASP A 31 -18.25 -12.58 -26.16
C ASP A 31 -17.41 -13.23 -25.03
N TYR A 32 -16.10 -13.39 -25.22
CA TYR A 32 -15.17 -13.86 -24.18
C TYR A 32 -14.31 -12.72 -23.61
N LYS A 33 -14.85 -11.50 -23.50
CA LYS A 33 -14.26 -10.46 -22.65
C LYS A 33 -14.46 -10.83 -21.18
N GLN A 34 -13.73 -11.84 -20.73
CA GLN A 34 -13.55 -12.13 -19.31
C GLN A 34 -12.97 -10.86 -18.68
N ARG A 35 -13.83 -10.15 -17.95
CA ARG A 35 -13.56 -8.81 -17.44
C ARG A 35 -12.35 -8.89 -16.52
N ARG A 36 -11.22 -8.32 -16.93
CA ARG A 36 -9.97 -8.39 -16.17
C ARG A 36 -10.14 -7.62 -14.87
N LEU A 37 -9.88 -8.28 -13.73
CA LEU A 37 -9.88 -7.67 -12.41
C LEU A 37 -8.90 -6.49 -12.37
N HIS A 38 -9.38 -5.28 -12.11
CA HIS A 38 -8.52 -4.12 -11.88
C HIS A 38 -8.19 -4.01 -10.40
N ILE A 39 -7.00 -4.46 -9.99
CA ILE A 39 -6.62 -4.54 -8.57
C ILE A 39 -6.72 -3.20 -7.83
N ALA A 40 -6.53 -2.08 -8.53
CA ALA A 40 -6.67 -0.75 -7.92
C ALA A 40 -8.08 -0.54 -7.34
N GLN A 41 -9.14 -1.12 -7.94
CA GLN A 41 -10.50 -1.03 -7.39
C GLN A 41 -10.65 -1.66 -6.01
N LYS A 42 -9.75 -2.58 -5.65
CA LYS A 42 -9.72 -3.21 -4.34
C LYS A 42 -8.86 -2.45 -3.34
N ILE A 43 -7.69 -1.99 -3.79
CA ILE A 43 -6.64 -1.48 -2.88
C ILE A 43 -6.66 0.05 -2.74
N VAL A 44 -7.25 0.77 -3.71
CA VAL A 44 -7.34 2.23 -3.72
C VAL A 44 -8.75 2.63 -3.29
N SER A 45 -8.86 3.25 -2.12
CA SER A 45 -10.14 3.83 -1.66
C SER A 45 -10.37 5.21 -2.24
N ASP A 46 -9.34 6.07 -2.20
CA ASP A 46 -9.35 7.40 -2.82
C ASP A 46 -8.06 7.61 -3.62
N PRO A 47 -8.12 7.70 -4.96
CA PRO A 47 -6.95 7.88 -5.81
C PRO A 47 -6.13 9.13 -5.49
N THR A 48 -6.75 10.18 -4.94
CA THR A 48 -6.07 11.44 -4.63
C THR A 48 -5.33 11.42 -3.29
N ASN A 49 -5.71 10.49 -2.41
CA ASN A 49 -5.11 10.31 -1.09
C ASN A 49 -4.32 9.00 -0.93
N THR A 50 -4.24 8.19 -1.99
CA THR A 50 -3.51 6.92 -2.01
C THR A 50 -2.16 7.07 -2.70
N PHE A 51 -1.10 6.65 -2.00
CA PHE A 51 0.29 6.75 -2.44
C PHE A 51 0.96 5.38 -2.39
N TYR A 52 2.00 5.20 -3.21
CA TYR A 52 2.74 3.96 -3.33
C TYR A 52 4.21 4.19 -3.03
N PHE A 53 4.80 3.31 -2.23
CA PHE A 53 6.23 3.32 -1.92
C PHE A 53 6.81 1.91 -2.13
N GLU A 54 8.11 1.83 -2.38
CA GLU A 54 8.82 0.55 -2.36
C GLU A 54 9.64 0.46 -1.07
N ALA A 55 9.53 -0.65 -0.34
CA ALA A 55 10.35 -0.91 0.83
C ALA A 55 11.80 -1.17 0.41
N ASP A 56 12.76 -0.52 1.04
CA ASP A 56 14.19 -0.61 0.72
C ASP A 56 14.97 -1.56 1.65
N ASP A 57 14.33 -1.98 2.76
CA ASP A 57 14.87 -2.88 3.78
C ASP A 57 13.87 -3.96 4.25
N ASP A 58 14.32 -4.81 5.17
CA ASP A 58 13.55 -5.91 5.77
C ASP A 58 13.13 -5.64 7.23
N GLN A 59 13.19 -4.39 7.71
CA GLN A 59 12.88 -4.08 9.12
C GLN A 59 11.46 -4.48 9.48
N MET A 60 10.53 -4.30 8.55
CA MET A 60 9.10 -4.60 8.73
C MET A 60 8.71 -6.02 8.32
N ARG A 61 9.68 -6.95 8.20
CA ARG A 61 9.44 -8.35 7.77
C ARG A 61 8.45 -9.10 8.65
N TYR A 62 8.37 -8.78 9.94
CA TYR A 62 7.42 -9.40 10.86
C TYR A 62 5.96 -9.14 10.44
N PHE A 63 5.71 -8.04 9.74
CA PHE A 63 4.41 -7.67 9.20
C PHE A 63 4.27 -7.99 7.70
N GLY A 64 5.16 -8.82 7.14
CA GLY A 64 5.12 -9.24 5.73
C GLY A 64 5.60 -8.17 4.73
N ILE A 65 6.25 -7.11 5.20
CA ILE A 65 6.88 -6.09 4.35
C ILE A 65 8.38 -6.39 4.29
N MET A 66 8.86 -6.78 3.12
CA MET A 66 10.27 -7.07 2.87
C MET A 66 10.79 -6.11 1.80
N LYS A 67 12.10 -6.08 1.62
CA LYS A 67 12.73 -5.29 0.56
C LYS A 67 12.12 -5.62 -0.80
N GLY A 68 11.68 -4.59 -1.52
CA GLY A 68 10.97 -4.68 -2.79
C GLY A 68 9.45 -4.81 -2.67
N SER A 69 8.89 -4.90 -1.46
CA SER A 69 7.44 -4.81 -1.25
C SER A 69 6.93 -3.44 -1.69
N ILE A 70 5.85 -3.43 -2.46
CA ILE A 70 5.08 -2.21 -2.74
C ILE A 70 4.14 -1.98 -1.56
N ILE A 71 4.29 -0.84 -0.88
CA ILE A 71 3.47 -0.39 0.24
C ILE A 71 2.45 0.60 -0.30
N ILE A 72 1.18 0.39 0.00
CA ILE A 72 0.08 1.29 -0.33
C ILE A 72 -0.31 2.06 0.93
N VAL A 73 -0.28 3.39 0.84
CA VAL A 73 -0.47 4.30 1.96
C VAL A 73 -1.62 5.25 1.68
N ASP A 74 -2.56 5.37 2.60
CA ASP A 74 -3.71 6.26 2.49
C ASP A 74 -3.65 7.36 3.55
N LYS A 75 -3.68 8.63 3.12
CA LYS A 75 -3.64 9.80 4.00
C LYS A 75 -5.01 10.16 4.60
N SER A 76 -6.10 9.69 3.99
CA SER A 76 -7.47 9.95 4.45
C SER A 76 -7.86 9.07 5.65
N VAL A 77 -7.16 7.95 5.85
CA VAL A 77 -7.43 7.02 6.93
C VAL A 77 -6.95 7.60 8.27
N LYS A 78 -7.87 7.68 9.23
CA LYS A 78 -7.55 8.10 10.61
C LYS A 78 -6.62 7.07 11.27
N VAL A 79 -5.39 7.49 11.52
CA VAL A 79 -4.37 6.67 12.19
C VAL A 79 -4.71 6.47 13.66
N VAL A 80 -4.66 5.21 14.11
CA VAL A 80 -4.86 4.80 15.51
C VAL A 80 -3.79 3.80 15.95
N SER A 81 -3.66 3.60 17.26
CA SER A 81 -2.75 2.60 17.85
C SER A 81 -2.98 1.21 17.24
N GLY A 82 -1.89 0.49 16.96
CA GLY A 82 -1.87 -0.82 16.34
C GLY A 82 -1.70 -0.80 14.82
N MET A 83 -1.90 0.34 14.16
CA MET A 83 -1.77 0.46 12.70
C MET A 83 -0.31 0.54 12.25
N LEU A 84 -0.05 0.05 11.03
CA LEU A 84 1.18 0.34 10.32
C LEU A 84 1.08 1.72 9.66
N ILE A 85 2.12 2.53 9.80
CA ILE A 85 2.16 3.90 9.28
C ILE A 85 3.47 4.17 8.56
N VAL A 86 3.42 5.10 7.60
CA VAL A 86 4.60 5.80 7.10
C VAL A 86 4.69 7.13 7.82
N CYS A 87 5.85 7.41 8.41
CA CYS A 87 6.08 8.62 9.20
C CYS A 87 7.52 9.11 9.04
N CYS A 88 7.74 10.37 9.40
CA CYS A 88 9.05 10.97 9.50
C CYS A 88 9.32 11.33 10.97
N VAL A 89 10.45 10.87 11.49
CA VAL A 89 10.94 11.16 12.85
C VAL A 89 12.38 11.63 12.71
N ASP A 90 12.69 12.83 13.21
CA ASP A 90 14.02 13.44 13.12
C ASP A 90 14.62 13.38 11.70
N ASP A 91 13.82 13.79 10.71
CA ASP A 91 14.14 13.80 9.27
C ASP A 91 14.39 12.42 8.63
N GLU A 92 14.13 11.32 9.36
CA GLU A 92 14.20 9.95 8.86
C GLU A 92 12.81 9.39 8.53
N TRP A 93 12.63 8.95 7.29
CA TRP A 93 11.40 8.30 6.82
C TRP A 93 11.37 6.84 7.23
N LEU A 94 10.32 6.44 7.95
CA LEU A 94 10.17 5.12 8.54
C LEU A 94 8.78 4.54 8.26
N THR A 95 8.74 3.23 8.01
CA THR A 95 7.52 2.43 8.13
C THR A 95 7.53 1.70 9.46
N ARG A 96 6.52 1.90 10.32
CA ARG A 96 6.48 1.34 11.68
C ARG A 96 5.06 1.03 12.12
N LYS A 97 4.91 0.10 13.08
CA LYS A 97 3.66 -0.06 13.82
C LYS A 97 3.58 1.02 14.89
N LEU A 98 2.53 1.83 14.85
CA LEU A 98 2.24 2.82 15.88
C LEU A 98 1.66 2.11 17.11
N VAL A 99 2.21 2.35 18.29
CA VAL A 99 1.66 1.84 19.55
C VAL A 99 1.57 2.98 20.56
N ILE A 100 0.35 3.24 21.03
CA ILE A 100 0.05 4.24 22.06
C ILE A 100 -0.37 3.49 23.33
N LYS A 101 0.30 3.78 24.45
CA LYS A 101 0.02 3.22 25.78
C LYS A 101 0.02 4.34 26.83
N GLY A 102 -1.16 4.77 27.25
CA GLY A 102 -1.30 5.97 28.10
C GLY A 102 -0.73 7.18 27.37
N ASP A 103 0.17 7.91 28.02
CA ASP A 103 0.85 9.07 27.44
C ASP A 103 2.09 8.71 26.61
N ALA A 104 2.48 7.42 26.58
CA ALA A 104 3.66 6.97 25.86
C ALA A 104 3.31 6.53 24.43
N THR A 105 4.13 6.96 23.47
CA THR A 105 4.00 6.60 22.05
C THR A 105 5.27 5.88 21.58
N TYR A 106 5.07 4.80 20.84
CA TYR A 106 6.12 3.92 20.35
C TYR A 106 5.96 3.62 18.87
N LEU A 107 7.09 3.39 18.22
CA LEU A 107 7.20 2.89 16.86
C LEU A 107 7.90 1.52 16.86
N CYS A 108 7.19 0.47 16.45
CA CYS A 108 7.67 -0.90 16.59
C CYS A 108 7.86 -1.59 15.23
N VAL A 109 8.84 -2.49 15.17
CA VAL A 109 9.10 -3.35 14.00
C VAL A 109 8.53 -4.77 14.14
N ASN A 110 8.05 -5.13 15.34
CA ASN A 110 7.28 -6.34 15.61
C ASN A 110 6.36 -6.12 16.84
N ASP A 111 5.72 -7.16 17.37
CA ASP A 111 4.80 -7.06 18.51
C ASP A 111 5.47 -7.06 19.90
N SER A 112 6.80 -7.24 19.95
CA SER A 112 7.57 -7.24 21.18
C SER A 112 8.05 -5.83 21.54
N MET A 113 7.99 -5.49 22.84
CA MET A 113 8.28 -4.14 23.32
C MET A 113 9.77 -3.77 23.25
N ASP A 114 10.66 -4.76 23.29
CA ASP A 114 12.10 -4.56 23.09
C ASP A 114 12.45 -4.08 21.68
N ALA A 115 11.57 -4.34 20.70
CA ALA A 115 11.69 -3.89 19.32
C ALA A 115 10.93 -2.58 19.04
N CYS A 116 10.56 -1.84 20.08
CA CYS A 116 9.85 -0.57 19.99
C CYS A 116 10.77 0.61 20.34
N MET A 117 10.82 1.59 19.45
CA MET A 117 11.44 2.89 19.74
C MET A 117 10.42 3.78 20.46
N ASN A 118 10.76 4.24 21.67
CA ASN A 118 9.96 5.25 22.36
C ASN A 118 10.16 6.63 21.69
N ILE A 119 9.07 7.23 21.25
CA ILE A 119 9.06 8.55 20.59
C ILE A 119 8.26 9.59 21.39
N THR A 120 7.96 9.30 22.65
CA THR A 120 7.22 10.20 23.53
C THR A 120 7.92 11.56 23.63
N GLY A 121 7.19 12.63 23.34
CA GLY A 121 7.72 13.99 23.35
C GLY A 121 8.58 14.38 22.14
N ARG A 122 8.76 13.49 21.14
CA ARG A 122 9.45 13.83 19.88
C ARG A 122 8.45 14.37 18.86
N SER A 123 8.95 15.20 17.94
CA SER A 123 8.18 15.63 16.78
C SER A 123 8.09 14.49 15.78
N ILE A 124 6.86 14.08 15.44
CA ILE A 124 6.59 13.06 14.43
C ILE A 124 5.63 13.64 13.41
N THR A 125 5.97 13.46 12.13
CA THR A 125 5.03 13.73 11.03
C THR A 125 4.54 12.41 10.49
N VAL A 126 3.25 12.10 10.66
CA VAL A 126 2.64 10.93 10.05
C VAL A 126 2.20 11.29 8.63
N PHE A 127 2.68 10.55 7.64
CA PHE A 127 2.26 10.75 6.25
C PHE A 127 0.91 10.09 5.99
N GLY A 128 0.74 8.84 6.41
CA GLY A 128 -0.52 8.10 6.24
C GLY A 128 -0.46 6.68 6.79
N ALA A 129 -1.60 6.00 6.75
CA ALA A 129 -1.74 4.62 7.18
C ALA A 129 -1.39 3.66 6.04
N VAL A 130 -0.65 2.61 6.34
CA VAL A 130 -0.43 1.50 5.39
C VAL A 130 -1.71 0.67 5.33
N THR A 131 -2.33 0.60 4.15
CA THR A 131 -3.59 -0.14 3.93
C THR A 131 -3.35 -1.50 3.29
N TRP A 132 -2.33 -1.61 2.44
CA TRP A 132 -1.94 -2.85 1.75
C TRP A 132 -0.42 -2.93 1.59
N ALA A 133 0.08 -4.15 1.47
CA ALA A 133 1.45 -4.44 1.04
C ALA A 133 1.44 -5.57 0.02
N CYS A 134 2.19 -5.41 -1.07
CA CYS A 134 2.33 -6.39 -2.13
C CYS A 134 3.80 -6.81 -2.24
N LEU A 135 4.09 -8.05 -1.84
CA LEU A 135 5.44 -8.63 -1.95
C LEU A 135 5.59 -9.32 -3.32
N PRO A 136 6.46 -8.83 -4.22
CA PRO A 136 6.74 -9.54 -5.46
C PRO A 136 7.61 -10.77 -5.19
N TYR A 137 7.16 -11.94 -5.67
CA TYR A 137 7.96 -13.17 -5.65
C TYR A 137 8.82 -13.36 -6.91
N THR A 138 8.61 -12.53 -7.93
CA THR A 138 9.39 -12.51 -9.17
C THR A 138 10.12 -11.18 -9.30
N LYS A 139 11.40 -11.21 -9.72
CA LYS A 139 12.17 -9.99 -9.96
C LYS A 139 11.71 -9.36 -11.27
N GLN A 140 11.00 -8.24 -11.20
CA GLN A 140 10.81 -7.36 -12.34
C GLN A 140 11.87 -6.26 -12.28
N ASN A 141 12.87 -6.34 -13.16
CA ASN A 141 13.71 -5.20 -13.47
C ASN A 141 12.84 -4.25 -14.30
N ASN A 142 12.31 -3.17 -13.71
CA ASN A 142 12.00 -1.86 -14.31
C ASN A 142 10.82 -1.18 -13.61
N VAL A 143 11.08 -0.52 -12.48
CA VAL A 143 10.28 0.64 -12.07
C VAL A 143 11.27 1.76 -11.77
N ARG A 144 11.20 2.85 -12.55
CA ARG A 144 11.96 4.08 -12.24
C ARG A 144 11.23 4.78 -11.09
N ILE A 145 11.78 4.69 -9.89
CA ILE A 145 11.29 5.43 -8.73
C ILE A 145 11.59 6.92 -8.97
N GLY A 146 10.57 7.76 -9.03
CA GLY A 146 10.74 9.22 -9.04
C GLY A 146 11.26 9.70 -7.69
N ARG A 147 12.24 10.63 -7.68
CA ARG A 147 12.64 11.33 -6.45
C ARG A 147 11.45 12.16 -5.94
N LEU A 148 11.13 12.01 -4.66
CA LEU A 148 10.34 13.00 -3.90
C LEU A 148 11.12 14.30 -3.75
#